data_AF-A0AA90P7I9-F1
#
_entry.id   AF-A0AA90P7I9-F1
#
_cell.length_a   1.000
_cell.length_b   1.000
_cell.length_c   1.000
_cell.angle_alpha   90.00
_cell.angle_beta   90.00
_cell.angle_gamma   90.00
#
_symmetry.space_group_name_H-M   'P 1'
#
loop_
_entity.id
_entity.type
_entity.pdbx_description
1 polymer ?
#
loop_
_entity_poly.entity_id
_entity_poly.type
_entity_poly.pdbx_seq_one_letter_code
_entity_poly.pdbx_strand_id
1 'polypeptide(L)' 'MRNTFCQKLIDKGIDLQTVSKLMGHKDLNMTKRYIGDGKEELELAIENTFDNL' A
#
# COMPACT_ATOMS: atom_id res chain seq x y z
N MET A 1 8.14 -14.18 2.17
CA MET A 1 9.14 -13.15 1.84
C MET A 1 8.62 -12.12 0.82
N ARG A 2 8.11 -12.54 -0.35
CA ARG A 2 7.58 -11.60 -1.37
C ARG A 2 6.44 -10.71 -0.86
N ASN A 3 5.46 -11.30 -0.16
CA ASN A 3 4.29 -10.56 0.34
C ASN A 3 4.69 -9.52 1.39
N THR A 4 5.46 -9.92 2.41
CA THR A 4 5.97 -9.03 3.46
C THR A 4 6.86 -7.91 2.91
N PHE A 5 7.64 -8.20 1.85
CA PHE A 5 8.45 -7.19 1.19
C PHE A 5 7.59 -6.15 0.46
N CYS A 6 6.58 -6.59 -0.29
CA CYS A 6 5.68 -5.69 -1.01
C CYS A 6 4.83 -4.86 -0.04
N GLN A 7 4.34 -5.47 1.04
CA GLN A 7 3.64 -4.76 2.11
C GLN A 7 4.49 -3.63 2.67
N LYS A 8 5.74 -3.91 3.08
CA LYS A 8 6.68 -2.89 3.58
C LYS A 8 7.00 -1.77 2.60
N LEU A 9 6.91 -2.00 1.29
CA LEU A 9 7.09 -0.94 0.30
C LEU A 9 5.86 -0.03 0.25
N ILE A 10 4.68 -0.62 0.29
CA ILE A 10 3.40 0.10 0.33
C ILE A 10 3.28 0.90 1.63
N ASP A 11 3.61 0.30 2.77
CA ASP A 11 3.59 0.96 4.09
C ASP A 11 4.58 2.14 4.16
N LYS A 12 5.64 2.12 3.34
CA LYS A 12 6.59 3.24 3.20
C LYS A 12 6.10 4.33 2.23
N GLY A 13 4.89 4.22 1.70
CA GLY A 13 4.30 5.17 0.77
C GLY A 13 4.77 5.00 -0.68
N ILE A 14 5.37 3.87 -1.06
CA ILE A 14 5.70 3.61 -2.47
C ILE A 14 4.43 3.26 -3.23
N ASP A 15 4.22 3.96 -4.35
CA ASP A 15 3.04 3.75 -5.21
C ASP A 15 2.91 2.30 -5.72
N LEU A 16 1.66 1.85 -5.80
CA LEU A 16 1.29 0.50 -6.18
C LEU A 16 1.77 0.13 -7.60
N GLN A 17 1.81 1.08 -8.54
CA GLN A 17 2.32 0.79 -9.89
C GLN A 17 3.82 0.54 -9.87
N THR A 18 4.55 1.28 -9.03
CA THR A 18 5.99 1.10 -8.84
C THR A 18 6.29 -0.28 -8.25
N VAL A 19 5.56 -0.67 -7.22
CA VAL A 19 5.66 -2.01 -6.64
C VAL A 19 5.30 -3.07 -7.69
N SER A 20 4.23 -2.89 -8.46
CA SER A 20 3.81 -3.82 -9.50
C SER A 20 4.88 -4.06 -10.57
N LYS A 21 5.55 -2.98 -11.01
CA LYS A 21 6.67 -3.06 -11.97
C LYS A 21 7.87 -3.78 -11.38
N LEU A 22 8.23 -3.50 -10.13
CA LEU A 22 9.32 -4.16 -9.42
C LEU A 22 9.08 -5.68 -9.29
N MET A 23 7.83 -6.08 -9.10
CA MET A 23 7.47 -7.49 -8.96
C MET A 23 7.33 -8.24 -10.28
N GLY A 24 7.37 -7.52 -11.42
CA GLY A 24 7.12 -8.07 -12.75
C GLY A 24 5.65 -8.47 -12.97
N HIS A 25 4.71 -7.86 -12.25
CA HIS A 25 3.29 -8.19 -12.37
C HIS A 25 2.70 -7.51 -13.61
N LYS A 26 2.10 -8.32 -14.49
CA LYS A 26 1.40 -7.87 -15.70
C LYS A 26 0.06 -7.22 -15.38
N ASP A 27 -0.56 -7.60 -14.26
CA ASP A 27 -1.82 -7.04 -13.77
C ASP A 27 -1.61 -6.45 -12.37
N LEU A 28 -2.04 -5.20 -12.21
CA LEU A 28 -2.01 -4.46 -10.95
C LEU A 28 -2.82 -5.16 -9.85
N ASN A 29 -3.84 -5.94 -10.20
CA ASN A 29 -4.65 -6.71 -9.26
C ASN A 29 -3.81 -7.74 -8.49
N MET A 30 -2.72 -8.26 -9.08
CA MET A 30 -1.79 -9.14 -8.37
C MET A 30 -1.04 -8.42 -7.25
N THR A 31 -0.85 -7.10 -7.38
CA THR A 31 -0.16 -6.26 -6.40
C THR A 31 -1.12 -5.70 -5.35
N LYS A 32 -2.39 -5.46 -5.71
CA LYS A 32 -3.43 -4.97 -4.77
C LYS A 32 -3.60 -5.85 -3.53
N ARG A 33 -3.31 -7.15 -3.63
CA ARG A 33 -3.36 -8.09 -2.50
C ARG A 33 -2.35 -7.80 -1.37
N TYR A 34 -1.44 -6.84 -1.59
CA TYR A 34 -0.48 -6.34 -0.61
C TYR A 34 -0.91 -5.00 0.00
N ILE A 35 -2.09 -4.50 -0.36
CA ILE A 35 -2.72 -3.44 0.41
C ILE A 35 -3.48 -4.17 1.51
N GLY A 36 -3.05 -3.99 2.76
CA GLY A 36 -3.71 -4.63 3.90
C GLY A 36 -5.12 -4.05 4.09
N ASP A 37 -6.01 -4.82 4.73
CA ASP A 37 -7.33 -4.36 5.20
C ASP A 37 -7.20 -3.43 6.42
N GLY A 38 -6.19 -2.55 6.44
CA GLY A 38 -5.86 -1.66 7.54
C GLY A 38 -6.90 -0.56 7.69
N LYS A 39 -8.11 -0.91 8.09
CA LYS A 39 -9.18 0.03 8.46
C LYS A 39 -8.66 1.08 9.44
N GLU A 40 -7.88 0.65 10.44
CA GLU A 40 -7.25 1.53 11.43
C GLU A 40 -6.26 2.52 10.80
N GLU A 41 -5.46 2.10 9.82
CA GLU A 41 -4.48 3.00 9.16
C GLU A 41 -5.18 4.01 8.25
N LEU A 42 -6.29 3.61 7.64
CA LEU A 42 -7.14 4.48 6.82
C LEU A 42 -7.89 5.50 7.67
N GLU A 43 -8.43 5.07 8.82
CA GLU A 43 -9.08 5.95 9.79
C GLU A 43 -8.09 6.98 10.35
N LEU A 44 -6.88 6.56 10.75
CA LEU A 44 -5.82 7.47 11.19
C LEU A 44 -5.38 8.44 10.10
N ALA A 45 -5.28 7.99 8.84
CA ALA A 45 -4.93 8.87 7.72
C ALA A 45 -6.01 9.93 7.44
N ILE A 46 -7.29 9.56 7.60
CA ILE A 46 -8.43 10.48 7.52
C ILE A 46 -8.32 11.50 8.65
N GLU A 47 -8.24 11.07 9.91
CA GLU A 47 -8.15 11.95 11.09
C GLU A 47 -6.99 12.94 10.95
N ASN A 48 -5.78 12.48 10.65
CA ASN A 48 -4.61 13.34 10.51
C ASN A 48 -4.74 14.38 9.37
N THR A 49 -5.47 14.06 8.30
CA THR A 49 -5.66 14.99 7.17
C THR A 49 -6.64 16.11 7.53
N PHE A 50 -7.67 15.80 8.34
CA PHE A 50 -8.71 16.75 8.71
C PHE A 50 -8.42 17.53 10.00
N ASP A 51 -7.59 17.00 10.91
CA ASP A 51 -7.17 17.70 12.15
C ASP A 51 -6.13 18.81 11.88
N ASN A 52 -5.46 18.78 10.74
CA ASN A 52 -4.47 19.80 10.33
C ASN A 52 -5.06 20.90 9.43
N LEU A 53 -6.40 21.03 9.37
CA LEU A 53 -7.12 22.04 8.59
C LEU A 53 -7.78 23.09 9.50
#